data_AF-A0A1C4W9E2-F1
#
_entry.id   AF-A0A1C4W9E2-F1
#
_cell.length_a   1.000
_cell.length_b   1.000
_cell.length_c   1.000
_cell.angle_alpha   90.00
_cell.angle_beta   90.00
_cell.angle_gamma   90.00
#
_symmetry.space_group_name_H-M   'P 1'
#
loop_
_entity.id
_entity.type
_entity.pdbx_description
1 polymer ?
#
loop_
_entity_poly.entity_id
_entity_poly.type
_entity_poly.pdbx_seq_one_letter_code
_entity_poly.pdbx_strand_id
1 'polypeptide(L)'
;MGGAARGEDPRADPDDECREDHAFGWGQGVSDSVRVSLVPHTPPAVPDFTQWPSFPFEGDLRIKRLDDPVPVEPPRKGEADRECTACAAPDEAYIWVGERWRVRAMDRPTGLPMVLILESRSHLDLGDLPNLLAAELGVMTVRLERAIRSLDGVARVHVNRWGDGSSHLHLWFLARPYGRLQLRGTFLSLWDSILPPISEEQWRENLALVAAWLGEFGGRPLAEPSRIQWQAPASFSDSSREESGSPETEVGSVIEAAGETDDALGSTDDAVGRIPAPRTDPGQPDPADRTHVEEADRPGVTP
;
A
#
# COMPACT_ATOMS: atom_id res chain seq x y z
N MET A 1 -24.52 2.89 84.36
CA MET A 1 -25.74 3.22 83.60
C MET A 1 -25.41 3.00 82.13
N GLY A 2 -26.03 2.00 81.52
CA GLY A 2 -25.84 1.59 80.13
C GLY A 2 -27.18 1.46 79.40
N GLY A 3 -27.09 1.14 78.11
CA GLY A 3 -28.20 0.91 77.16
C GLY A 3 -28.26 2.05 76.12
N ALA A 4 -27.82 1.94 74.85
CA ALA A 4 -27.96 0.95 73.77
C ALA A 4 -29.23 1.12 72.91
N ALA A 5 -29.02 1.39 71.61
CA ALA A 5 -29.76 0.95 70.40
C ALA A 5 -29.46 1.98 69.27
N ARG A 6 -28.62 1.70 68.26
CA ARG A 6 -28.79 0.83 67.07
C ARG A 6 -29.95 1.24 66.15
N GLY A 7 -29.60 1.72 64.96
CA GLY A 7 -30.40 1.62 63.75
C GLY A 7 -29.54 0.95 62.68
N GLU A 8 -29.84 -0.31 62.39
CA GLU A 8 -29.18 -1.14 61.37
C GLU A 8 -30.02 -1.14 60.08
N ASP A 9 -29.29 -1.13 58.96
CA ASP A 9 -29.65 -1.46 57.58
C ASP A 9 -30.22 -2.89 57.43
N PRO A 10 -31.20 -3.10 56.52
CA PRO A 10 -31.34 -4.39 55.87
C PRO A 10 -31.29 -4.26 54.33
N ARG A 11 -30.13 -4.63 53.78
CA ARG A 11 -29.89 -5.67 52.76
C ARG A 11 -31.10 -6.08 51.91
N ALA A 12 -30.90 -5.92 50.59
CA ALA A 12 -31.57 -6.65 49.54
C ALA A 12 -31.46 -8.17 49.72
N ASP A 13 -32.56 -8.88 49.48
CA ASP A 13 -32.60 -10.33 49.24
C ASP A 13 -33.05 -10.53 47.78
N PRO A 14 -32.28 -11.28 46.96
CA PRO A 14 -32.64 -11.66 45.59
C PRO A 14 -33.60 -12.86 45.61
N ASP A 15 -34.27 -13.13 44.49
CA ASP A 15 -35.18 -14.26 44.23
C ASP A 15 -36.67 -14.00 44.46
N ASP A 16 -37.31 -13.16 43.63
CA ASP A 16 -38.68 -13.42 43.15
C ASP A 16 -39.04 -12.52 41.94
N GLU A 17 -38.99 -13.07 40.72
CA GLU A 17 -39.82 -12.74 39.53
C GLU A 17 -39.10 -13.14 38.22
N CYS A 18 -38.95 -14.45 38.03
CA CYS A 18 -38.94 -15.04 36.69
C CYS A 18 -40.28 -15.76 36.54
N ARG A 19 -41.28 -15.10 35.94
CA ARG A 19 -42.44 -15.80 35.40
C ARG A 19 -42.77 -15.27 34.01
N GLU A 20 -42.46 -16.15 33.07
CA GLU A 20 -42.72 -16.09 31.64
C GLU A 20 -44.21 -15.90 31.36
N ASP A 21 -44.55 -15.05 30.37
CA ASP A 21 -45.60 -15.30 29.38
C ASP A 21 -45.76 -14.07 28.46
N HIS A 22 -44.88 -13.94 27.46
CA HIS A 22 -45.18 -13.15 26.27
C HIS A 22 -44.88 -13.97 25.01
N ALA A 23 -45.94 -14.57 24.49
CA ALA A 23 -45.99 -15.22 23.19
C ALA A 23 -45.51 -14.25 22.09
N PHE A 24 -44.28 -14.46 21.61
CA PHE A 24 -43.78 -13.81 20.39
C PHE A 24 -44.47 -14.45 19.18
N GLY A 25 -45.51 -13.79 18.69
CA GLY A 25 -46.10 -14.06 17.40
C GLY A 25 -45.09 -13.77 16.29
N TRP A 26 -44.70 -14.80 15.54
CA TRP A 26 -43.94 -14.66 14.30
C TRP A 26 -44.83 -14.05 13.22
N GLY A 27 -44.96 -12.72 13.28
CA GLY A 27 -45.60 -11.90 12.25
C GLY A 27 -44.65 -11.77 11.06
N GLN A 28 -45.08 -12.33 9.93
CA GLN A 28 -44.47 -12.14 8.62
C GLN A 28 -44.33 -10.65 8.30
N GLY A 29 -43.09 -10.20 8.17
CA GLY A 29 -42.70 -8.93 7.58
C GLY A 29 -41.34 -9.14 6.97
N VAL A 30 -41.30 -9.72 5.77
CA VAL A 30 -40.09 -9.67 4.93
C VAL A 30 -39.84 -8.19 4.69
N SER A 31 -38.82 -7.64 5.33
CA SER A 31 -38.40 -6.26 5.12
C SER A 31 -38.18 -6.06 3.63
N ASP A 32 -38.95 -5.14 3.03
CA ASP A 32 -38.70 -4.63 1.70
C ASP A 32 -37.23 -4.19 1.64
N SER A 33 -36.44 -4.94 0.85
CA SER A 33 -35.07 -4.57 0.56
C SER A 33 -35.09 -3.16 -0.02
N VAL A 34 -34.43 -2.23 0.68
CA VAL A 34 -34.26 -0.85 0.22
C VAL A 34 -33.48 -0.92 -1.10
N ARG A 35 -34.19 -0.78 -2.22
CA ARG A 35 -33.55 -0.54 -3.51
C ARG A 35 -32.84 0.81 -3.41
N VAL A 36 -31.52 0.77 -3.28
CA VAL A 36 -30.69 1.95 -3.51
C VAL A 36 -31.01 2.42 -4.93
N SER A 37 -31.45 3.68 -5.07
CA SER A 37 -31.84 4.25 -6.36
C SER A 37 -30.71 4.15 -7.38
N LEU A 38 -31.08 4.01 -8.65
CA LEU A 38 -30.14 4.12 -9.77
C LEU A 38 -29.37 5.44 -9.66
N VAL A 39 -28.05 5.39 -9.82
CA VAL A 39 -27.19 6.57 -9.83
C VAL A 39 -27.73 7.54 -10.89
N PRO A 40 -28.02 8.81 -10.52
CA PRO A 40 -28.60 9.76 -11.46
C PRO A 40 -27.66 10.01 -12.65
N HIS A 41 -28.24 10.40 -13.78
CA HIS A 41 -27.49 10.81 -14.97
C HIS A 41 -26.48 11.93 -14.68
N THR A 42 -25.53 12.13 -15.59
CA THR A 42 -24.48 13.16 -15.49
C THR A 42 -25.05 14.51 -15.04
N PRO A 43 -24.52 15.11 -13.96
CA PRO A 43 -24.99 16.42 -13.51
C PRO A 43 -24.84 17.47 -14.62
N PRO A 44 -25.79 18.41 -14.73
CA PRO A 44 -25.81 19.37 -15.83
C PRO A 44 -24.75 20.48 -15.70
N ALA A 45 -24.17 20.66 -14.51
CA ALA A 45 -23.23 21.74 -14.21
C ALA A 45 -22.12 21.26 -13.28
N VAL A 46 -20.95 21.87 -13.42
CA VAL A 46 -19.75 21.56 -12.62
C VAL A 46 -20.06 21.75 -11.12
N PRO A 47 -19.70 20.79 -10.25
CA PRO A 47 -20.08 20.86 -8.83
C PRO A 47 -19.25 21.88 -8.03
N ASP A 48 -19.80 22.35 -6.92
CA ASP A 48 -19.19 23.36 -6.04
C ASP A 48 -17.83 22.94 -5.46
N PHE A 49 -17.56 21.64 -5.32
CA PHE A 49 -16.27 21.18 -4.80
C PHE A 49 -15.09 21.58 -5.68
N THR A 50 -15.33 21.93 -6.95
CA THR A 50 -14.29 22.45 -7.85
C THR A 50 -13.77 23.82 -7.43
N GLN A 51 -14.51 24.54 -6.59
CA GLN A 51 -14.11 25.83 -6.03
C GLN A 51 -13.42 25.68 -4.66
N TRP A 52 -13.30 24.46 -4.15
CA TRP A 52 -12.65 24.25 -2.85
C TRP A 52 -11.16 24.51 -2.96
N PRO A 53 -10.52 25.13 -1.95
CA PRO A 53 -9.07 25.37 -1.99
C PRO A 53 -8.24 24.10 -2.21
N SER A 54 -8.73 22.94 -1.80
CA SER A 54 -8.06 21.65 -1.97
C SER A 54 -8.23 21.02 -3.35
N PHE A 55 -9.10 21.56 -4.21
CA PHE A 55 -9.29 21.04 -5.57
C PHE A 55 -8.04 21.33 -6.42
N PRO A 56 -7.48 20.34 -7.13
CA PRO A 56 -6.15 20.47 -7.74
C PRO A 56 -6.08 21.16 -9.11
N PHE A 57 -7.21 21.39 -9.77
CA PHE A 57 -7.23 21.87 -11.15
C PHE A 57 -7.90 23.24 -11.27
N GLU A 58 -7.35 24.07 -12.15
CA GLU A 58 -7.92 25.36 -12.53
C GLU A 58 -8.22 25.37 -14.03
N GLY A 59 -9.10 26.27 -14.46
CA GLY A 59 -9.47 26.47 -15.87
C GLY A 59 -10.90 26.06 -16.20
N ASP A 60 -11.18 25.91 -17.50
CA ASP A 60 -12.52 25.62 -18.01
C ASP A 60 -12.86 24.13 -17.84
N LEU A 61 -13.45 23.80 -16.69
CA LEU A 61 -13.84 22.43 -16.35
C LEU A 61 -15.17 22.04 -17.01
N ARG A 62 -15.25 20.78 -17.45
CA ARG A 62 -16.47 20.16 -17.98
C ARG A 62 -16.67 18.78 -17.36
N ILE A 63 -17.92 18.44 -17.06
CA ILE A 63 -18.25 17.09 -16.56
C ILE A 63 -18.23 16.13 -17.76
N LYS A 64 -17.49 15.04 -17.62
CA LYS A 64 -17.52 13.94 -18.59
C LYS A 64 -18.89 13.26 -18.52
N ARG A 65 -19.53 13.06 -19.68
CA ARG A 65 -20.77 12.27 -19.77
C ARG A 65 -20.52 10.86 -19.24
N LEU A 66 -21.41 10.40 -18.36
CA LEU A 66 -21.40 9.03 -17.86
C LEU A 66 -21.83 8.10 -18.98
N ASP A 67 -21.10 7.01 -19.12
CA ASP A 67 -21.46 5.94 -20.02
C ASP A 67 -22.73 5.22 -19.51
N ASP A 68 -23.42 4.53 -20.41
CA ASP A 68 -24.63 3.79 -20.03
C ASP A 68 -24.28 2.65 -19.05
N PRO A 69 -25.16 2.36 -18.07
CA PRO A 69 -24.93 1.25 -17.14
C PRO A 69 -24.78 -0.09 -17.87
N VAL A 70 -23.80 -0.89 -17.47
CA VAL A 70 -23.62 -2.26 -17.97
C VAL A 70 -24.42 -3.25 -17.12
N PRO A 71 -24.94 -4.35 -17.70
CA PRO A 71 -25.71 -5.34 -16.96
C PRO A 71 -24.85 -6.20 -16.02
N VAL A 72 -23.58 -6.40 -16.35
CA VAL A 72 -22.60 -7.16 -15.56
C VAL A 72 -21.26 -6.46 -15.65
N GLU A 73 -20.65 -6.18 -14.50
CA GLU A 73 -19.31 -5.60 -14.44
C GLU A 73 -18.25 -6.68 -14.79
N PRO A 74 -17.15 -6.30 -15.46
CA PRO A 74 -16.04 -7.22 -15.67
C PRO A 74 -15.46 -7.70 -14.34
N PRO A 75 -15.04 -8.98 -14.23
CA PRO A 75 -14.46 -9.50 -12.98
C PRO A 75 -13.17 -8.74 -12.63
N ARG A 76 -12.97 -8.48 -11.34
CA ARG A 76 -11.75 -7.85 -10.81
C ARG A 76 -10.55 -8.79 -10.93
N LYS A 77 -9.34 -8.27 -10.69
CA LYS A 77 -8.16 -9.15 -10.51
C LYS A 77 -8.39 -10.04 -9.29
N GLY A 78 -8.09 -11.34 -9.41
CA GLY A 78 -8.36 -12.30 -8.35
C GLY A 78 -9.81 -12.80 -8.25
N GLU A 79 -10.69 -12.48 -9.21
CA GLU A 79 -12.03 -13.06 -9.30
C GLU A 79 -12.13 -14.05 -10.47
N ALA A 80 -12.99 -15.07 -10.30
CA ALA A 80 -13.14 -16.16 -11.27
C ALA A 80 -11.77 -16.74 -11.65
N ASP A 81 -11.47 -16.81 -12.96
CA ASP A 81 -10.20 -17.36 -13.46
C ASP A 81 -9.08 -16.29 -13.59
N ARG A 82 -9.29 -15.06 -13.08
CA ARG A 82 -8.27 -14.01 -13.14
C ARG A 82 -7.26 -14.16 -12.02
N GLU A 83 -5.98 -14.24 -12.37
CA GLU A 83 -4.89 -14.35 -11.41
C GLU A 83 -4.87 -13.19 -10.40
N CYS A 84 -4.60 -13.51 -9.14
CA CYS A 84 -4.46 -12.53 -8.07
C CYS A 84 -2.97 -12.15 -7.88
N THR A 85 -2.64 -10.90 -8.21
CA THR A 85 -1.27 -10.38 -8.08
C THR A 85 -0.74 -10.43 -6.64
N ALA A 86 -1.58 -10.15 -5.64
CA ALA A 86 -1.15 -10.16 -4.23
C ALA A 86 -0.91 -11.58 -3.68
N CYS A 87 -1.66 -12.57 -4.16
CA CYS A 87 -1.43 -13.98 -3.82
C CYS A 87 -0.15 -14.54 -4.46
N ALA A 88 0.14 -14.13 -5.69
CA ALA A 88 1.35 -14.54 -6.41
C ALA A 88 2.62 -13.80 -5.95
N ALA A 89 2.48 -12.64 -5.29
CA ALA A 89 3.60 -11.83 -4.86
C ALA A 89 4.40 -12.51 -3.73
N PRO A 90 5.73 -12.68 -3.89
CA PRO A 90 6.59 -13.21 -2.84
C PRO A 90 6.75 -12.19 -1.70
N ASP A 91 7.20 -12.66 -0.54
CA ASP A 91 7.32 -11.82 0.65
C ASP A 91 8.33 -10.67 0.46
N GLU A 92 9.35 -10.86 -0.38
CA GLU A 92 10.38 -9.88 -0.71
C GLU A 92 9.83 -8.66 -1.48
N ALA A 93 8.60 -8.73 -2.01
CA ALA A 93 7.93 -7.60 -2.64
C ALA A 93 7.32 -6.60 -1.62
N TYR A 94 7.41 -6.90 -0.33
CA TYR A 94 6.81 -6.12 0.75
C TYR A 94 7.88 -5.46 1.62
N ILE A 95 7.52 -4.37 2.31
CA ILE A 95 8.41 -3.70 3.26
C ILE A 95 8.35 -4.34 4.65
N TRP A 96 7.25 -5.01 4.96
CA TRP A 96 7.03 -5.74 6.21
C TRP A 96 6.08 -6.91 5.97
N VAL A 97 6.39 -8.05 6.58
CA VAL A 97 5.57 -9.26 6.50
C VAL A 97 5.29 -9.81 7.90
N GLY A 98 4.02 -10.00 8.21
CA GLY A 98 3.56 -10.71 9.40
C GLY A 98 2.89 -12.04 9.03
N GLU A 99 2.36 -12.71 10.05
CA GLU A 99 1.69 -14.02 9.89
C GLU A 99 0.44 -13.94 9.01
N ARG A 100 -0.35 -12.86 9.11
CA ARG A 100 -1.65 -12.71 8.41
C ARG A 100 -1.74 -11.47 7.55
N TRP A 101 -0.80 -10.54 7.71
CA TRP A 101 -0.81 -9.22 7.11
C TRP A 101 0.54 -8.92 6.47
N ARG A 102 0.53 -8.14 5.39
CA ARG A 102 1.73 -7.65 4.71
C ARG A 102 1.55 -6.18 4.38
N VAL A 103 2.64 -5.42 4.35
CA VAL A 103 2.63 -4.00 3.98
C VAL A 103 3.50 -3.79 2.76
N ARG A 104 2.91 -3.28 1.69
CA ARG A 104 3.55 -3.01 0.41
C ARG A 104 3.74 -1.51 0.22
N ALA A 105 4.82 -1.14 -0.44
CA ALA A 105 5.02 0.22 -0.95
C ALA A 105 4.66 0.31 -2.44
N MET A 106 4.63 1.53 -2.95
CA MET A 106 4.65 1.75 -4.39
C MET A 106 5.99 1.32 -5.00
N ASP A 107 6.04 1.09 -6.31
CA ASP A 107 7.28 0.62 -6.98
C ASP A 107 8.33 1.74 -7.11
N ARG A 108 7.92 3.00 -6.92
CA ARG A 108 8.75 4.20 -7.00
C ARG A 108 8.23 5.29 -6.05
N PRO A 109 9.05 6.30 -5.70
CA PRO A 109 8.60 7.43 -4.89
C PRO A 109 7.39 8.15 -5.50
N THR A 110 6.50 8.58 -4.63
CA THR A 110 5.25 9.30 -4.94
C THR A 110 5.37 10.79 -4.58
N GLY A 111 4.37 11.59 -4.94
CA GLY A 111 4.34 13.01 -4.60
C GLY A 111 4.14 13.28 -3.09
N LEU A 112 3.56 12.31 -2.38
CA LEU A 112 3.41 12.34 -0.93
C LEU A 112 4.62 11.74 -0.18
N PRO A 113 4.86 12.15 1.08
CA PRO A 113 5.94 11.61 1.92
C PRO A 113 5.94 10.09 2.06
N MET A 114 4.76 9.47 2.03
CA MET A 114 4.59 8.03 2.10
C MET A 114 3.22 7.61 1.59
N VAL A 115 3.18 6.56 0.77
CA VAL A 115 1.98 5.86 0.33
C VAL A 115 2.21 4.36 0.50
N LEU A 116 1.39 3.72 1.34
CA LEU A 116 1.50 2.30 1.66
C LEU A 116 0.17 1.59 1.50
N ILE A 117 0.27 0.28 1.28
CA ILE A 117 -0.87 -0.60 1.12
C ILE A 117 -0.76 -1.72 2.16
N LEU A 118 -1.77 -1.86 3.01
CA LEU A 118 -1.91 -3.00 3.93
C LEU A 118 -2.77 -4.07 3.25
N GLU A 119 -2.26 -5.30 3.17
CA GLU A 119 -2.94 -6.42 2.52
C GLU A 119 -3.00 -7.64 3.44
N SER A 120 -4.06 -8.44 3.34
CA SER A 120 -4.08 -9.76 3.97
C SER A 120 -3.15 -10.73 3.24
N ARG A 121 -2.67 -11.77 3.92
CA ARG A 121 -2.00 -12.90 3.25
C ARG A 121 -3.01 -13.79 2.52
N SER A 122 -4.12 -14.10 3.19
CA SER A 122 -5.22 -14.86 2.63
C SER A 122 -5.97 -14.03 1.59
N HIS A 123 -6.43 -14.69 0.53
CA HIS A 123 -7.31 -14.10 -0.48
C HIS A 123 -8.71 -13.91 0.11
N LEU A 124 -8.98 -12.71 0.60
CA LEU A 124 -10.27 -12.31 1.17
C LEU A 124 -10.61 -10.91 0.65
N ASP A 125 -11.87 -10.60 0.41
CA ASP A 125 -12.32 -9.20 0.33
C ASP A 125 -12.70 -8.71 1.75
N LEU A 126 -12.93 -7.42 1.90
CA LEU A 126 -13.28 -6.80 3.18
C LEU A 126 -14.52 -7.43 3.82
N GLY A 127 -15.52 -7.77 3.01
CA GLY A 127 -16.77 -8.39 3.47
C GLY A 127 -16.62 -9.85 3.89
N ASP A 128 -15.54 -10.51 3.48
CA ASP A 128 -15.29 -11.93 3.74
C ASP A 128 -14.44 -12.16 5.00
N LEU A 129 -14.02 -11.08 5.66
CA LEU A 129 -13.15 -11.19 6.83
C LEU A 129 -13.87 -11.87 8.01
N PRO A 130 -13.32 -12.96 8.56
CA PRO A 130 -13.80 -13.50 9.83
C PRO A 130 -13.54 -12.49 10.96
N ASN A 131 -14.36 -12.55 12.02
CA ASN A 131 -14.33 -11.57 13.13
C ASN A 131 -12.93 -11.32 13.72
N LEU A 132 -12.10 -12.36 13.82
CA LEU A 132 -10.72 -12.23 14.32
C LEU A 132 -9.85 -11.39 13.38
N LEU A 133 -9.92 -11.62 12.06
CA LEU A 133 -9.19 -10.82 11.07
C LEU A 133 -9.76 -9.41 10.96
N ALA A 134 -11.07 -9.22 11.09
CA ALA A 134 -11.68 -7.90 11.13
C ALA A 134 -11.19 -7.09 12.35
N ALA A 135 -11.07 -7.71 13.53
CA ALA A 135 -10.50 -7.07 14.71
C ALA A 135 -9.01 -6.72 14.50
N GLU A 136 -8.24 -7.62 13.92
CA GLU A 136 -6.84 -7.37 13.59
C GLU A 136 -6.65 -6.27 12.54
N LEU A 137 -7.54 -6.16 11.55
CA LEU A 137 -7.52 -5.08 10.58
C LEU A 137 -7.61 -3.71 11.27
N GLY A 138 -8.49 -3.59 12.27
CA GLY A 138 -8.59 -2.38 13.08
C GLY A 138 -7.29 -2.05 13.83
N VAL A 139 -6.66 -3.07 14.44
CA VAL A 139 -5.37 -2.92 15.13
C VAL A 139 -4.25 -2.53 14.16
N MET A 140 -4.17 -3.20 13.01
CA MET A 140 -3.17 -2.94 11.99
C MET A 140 -3.34 -1.55 11.37
N THR A 141 -4.58 -1.10 11.19
CA THR A 141 -4.87 0.26 10.71
C THR A 141 -4.31 1.31 11.66
N VAL A 142 -4.53 1.16 12.98
CA VAL A 142 -3.99 2.09 13.99
C VAL A 142 -2.47 2.02 14.06
N ARG A 143 -1.88 0.83 13.98
CA ARG A 143 -0.43 0.63 14.00
C ARG A 143 0.23 1.33 12.81
N LEU A 144 -0.25 1.06 11.60
CA LEU A 144 0.32 1.65 10.39
C LEU A 144 0.09 3.16 10.32
N GLU A 145 -1.07 3.66 10.76
CA GLU A 145 -1.31 5.11 10.92
C GLU A 145 -0.26 5.76 11.82
N ARG A 146 0.03 5.17 12.98
CA ARG A 146 0.99 5.69 13.95
C ARG A 146 2.41 5.65 13.41
N ALA A 147 2.81 4.56 12.76
CA ALA A 147 4.12 4.39 12.14
C ALA A 147 4.38 5.45 11.06
N ILE A 148 3.39 5.69 10.20
CA ILE A 148 3.50 6.69 9.14
C ILE A 148 3.48 8.10 9.74
N ARG A 149 2.62 8.37 10.73
CA ARG A 149 2.54 9.69 11.38
C ARG A 149 3.76 10.02 12.24
N SER A 150 4.56 9.04 12.67
CA SER A 150 5.83 9.31 13.36
C SER A 150 6.95 9.76 12.42
N LEU A 151 6.75 9.69 11.10
CA LEU A 151 7.70 10.26 10.14
C LEU A 151 7.71 11.79 10.25
N ASP A 152 8.90 12.38 10.17
CA ASP A 152 9.06 13.82 10.18
C ASP A 152 8.31 14.47 9.01
N GLY A 153 7.62 15.58 9.31
CA GLY A 153 6.86 16.30 8.30
C GLY A 153 5.53 15.65 7.91
N VAL A 154 5.06 14.59 8.57
CA VAL A 154 3.70 14.04 8.38
C VAL A 154 2.73 14.61 9.41
N ALA A 155 1.62 15.20 8.94
CA ALA A 155 0.60 15.75 9.83
C ALA A 155 -0.56 14.78 10.11
N ARG A 156 -1.04 14.09 9.07
CA ARG A 156 -2.18 13.16 9.14
C ARG A 156 -1.98 12.04 8.13
N VAL A 157 -2.64 10.90 8.35
CA VAL A 157 -2.67 9.79 7.41
C VAL A 157 -4.12 9.56 6.99
N HIS A 158 -4.39 9.52 5.69
CA HIS A 158 -5.70 9.16 5.18
C HIS A 158 -5.73 7.65 4.94
N VAL A 159 -6.76 6.98 5.43
CA VAL A 159 -6.97 5.54 5.25
C VAL A 159 -8.16 5.34 4.32
N ASN A 160 -7.95 4.64 3.20
CA ASN A 160 -8.97 4.46 2.17
C ASN A 160 -9.08 3.00 1.75
N ARG A 161 -10.31 2.53 1.52
CA ARG A 161 -10.56 1.27 0.81
C ARG A 161 -11.17 1.60 -0.55
N TRP A 162 -10.42 1.30 -1.61
CA TRP A 162 -10.91 1.22 -2.98
C TRP A 162 -10.72 -0.22 -3.43
N GLY A 163 -11.75 -0.85 -4.01
CA GLY A 163 -11.69 -2.28 -4.32
C GLY A 163 -12.18 -2.62 -5.71
N ASP A 164 -12.32 -1.65 -6.60
CA ASP A 164 -12.83 -1.86 -7.95
C ASP A 164 -11.80 -2.55 -8.86
N GLY A 165 -10.51 -2.52 -8.49
CA GLY A 165 -9.41 -3.08 -9.30
C GLY A 165 -8.95 -4.49 -8.92
N SER A 166 -9.25 -4.96 -7.71
CA SER A 166 -8.79 -6.24 -7.16
C SER A 166 -9.76 -6.75 -6.09
N SER A 167 -10.03 -8.06 -6.07
CA SER A 167 -10.80 -8.71 -4.98
C SER A 167 -9.97 -9.04 -3.75
N HIS A 168 -8.64 -8.97 -3.85
CA HIS A 168 -7.77 -9.14 -2.70
C HIS A 168 -7.83 -7.89 -1.82
N LEU A 169 -8.10 -8.09 -0.52
CA LEU A 169 -8.21 -7.02 0.46
C LEU A 169 -6.93 -6.20 0.53
N HIS A 170 -7.08 -4.90 0.29
CA HIS A 170 -6.02 -3.93 0.45
C HIS A 170 -6.57 -2.58 0.94
N LEU A 171 -5.87 -1.96 1.90
CA LEU A 171 -6.18 -0.62 2.41
C LEU A 171 -5.02 0.32 2.11
N TRP A 172 -5.35 1.51 1.58
CA TRP A 172 -4.42 2.55 1.22
C TRP A 172 -4.19 3.52 2.37
N PHE A 173 -2.93 3.85 2.63
CA PHE A 173 -2.49 4.83 3.63
C PHE A 173 -1.72 5.93 2.93
N LEU A 174 -2.26 7.15 2.93
CA LEU A 174 -1.65 8.31 2.27
C LEU A 174 -1.20 9.32 3.33
N ALA A 175 0.11 9.57 3.39
CA ALA A 175 0.69 10.51 4.34
C ALA A 175 0.50 11.95 3.85
N ARG A 176 -0.30 12.72 4.59
CA ARG A 176 -0.48 14.14 4.33
C ARG A 176 0.63 14.94 5.02
N PRO A 177 1.41 15.75 4.27
CA PRO A 177 2.49 16.53 4.86
C PRO A 177 2.00 17.66 5.77
N TYR A 178 2.85 18.02 6.72
CA TYR A 178 2.68 19.15 7.62
C TYR A 178 2.72 20.48 6.88
N GLY A 179 1.97 21.46 7.37
CA GLY A 179 1.95 22.83 6.82
C GLY A 179 1.27 23.02 5.46
N ARG A 180 0.94 21.95 4.71
CA ARG A 180 0.28 22.05 3.39
C ARG A 180 -1.24 21.90 3.50
N LEU A 181 -1.93 22.98 3.86
CA LEU A 181 -3.39 22.99 4.05
C LEU A 181 -4.19 22.64 2.79
N GLN A 182 -3.65 22.90 1.60
CA GLN A 182 -4.29 22.55 0.33
C GLN A 182 -4.49 21.04 0.16
N LEU A 183 -3.60 20.23 0.72
CA LEU A 183 -3.66 18.76 0.61
C LEU A 183 -4.64 18.12 1.60
N ARG A 184 -5.64 18.86 2.10
CA ARG A 184 -6.64 18.33 3.05
C ARG A 184 -7.81 17.69 2.33
N GLY A 185 -8.34 16.64 2.97
CA GLY A 185 -9.60 16.03 2.56
C GLY A 185 -9.48 15.19 1.30
N THR A 186 -10.55 15.19 0.51
CA THR A 186 -10.86 14.16 -0.48
C THR A 186 -9.89 14.06 -1.66
N PHE A 187 -9.20 15.15 -2.02
CA PHE A 187 -8.38 15.22 -3.23
C PHE A 187 -6.91 14.81 -3.04
N LEU A 188 -6.53 14.28 -1.88
CA LEU A 188 -5.13 13.95 -1.56
C LEU A 188 -4.51 12.96 -2.57
N SER A 189 -5.28 11.96 -3.04
CA SER A 189 -4.80 11.00 -4.05
C SER A 189 -4.60 11.60 -5.43
N LEU A 190 -5.41 12.59 -5.81
CA LEU A 190 -5.22 13.34 -7.06
C LEU A 190 -3.96 14.20 -6.98
N TRP A 191 -3.77 14.89 -5.85
CA TRP A 191 -2.54 15.65 -5.60
C TRP A 191 -1.29 14.77 -5.66
N ASP A 192 -1.32 13.58 -5.05
CA ASP A 192 -0.21 12.62 -5.11
C ASP A 192 0.20 12.27 -6.55
N SER A 193 -0.78 12.18 -7.45
CA SER A 193 -0.55 11.80 -8.85
C SER A 193 0.10 12.90 -9.69
N ILE A 194 0.02 14.16 -9.26
CA ILE A 194 0.52 15.33 -10.03
C ILE A 194 1.71 16.03 -9.37
N LEU A 195 1.91 15.85 -8.06
CA LEU A 195 3.05 16.41 -7.35
C LEU A 195 4.34 15.72 -7.79
N PRO A 196 5.47 16.46 -7.87
CA PRO A 196 6.76 15.85 -8.14
C PRO A 196 7.10 14.85 -7.02
N PRO A 197 7.68 13.69 -7.35
CA PRO A 197 8.01 12.69 -6.35
C PRO A 197 9.07 13.19 -5.38
N ILE A 198 9.01 12.71 -4.14
CA ILE A 198 10.10 12.92 -3.17
C ILE A 198 11.39 12.21 -3.63
N SER A 199 12.53 12.55 -3.03
CA SER A 199 13.79 11.88 -3.36
C SER A 199 13.73 10.39 -2.99
N GLU A 200 14.39 9.55 -3.79
CA GLU A 200 14.42 8.11 -3.56
C GLU A 200 15.10 7.75 -2.23
N GLU A 201 16.13 8.49 -1.84
CA GLU A 201 16.82 8.34 -0.56
C GLU A 201 15.87 8.56 0.62
N GLN A 202 15.18 9.70 0.66
CA GLN A 202 14.20 10.00 1.70
C GLN A 202 13.05 8.98 1.73
N TRP A 203 12.61 8.54 0.55
CA TRP A 203 11.56 7.53 0.44
C TRP A 203 12.00 6.20 1.04
N ARG A 204 13.19 5.69 0.70
CA ARG A 204 13.74 4.44 1.25
C ARG A 204 13.96 4.53 2.76
N GLU A 205 14.44 5.66 3.26
CA GLU A 205 14.56 5.91 4.71
C GLU A 205 13.20 5.82 5.42
N ASN A 206 12.17 6.48 4.86
CA ASN A 206 10.83 6.42 5.41
C ASN A 206 10.26 4.99 5.41
N LEU A 207 10.50 4.20 4.35
CA LEU A 207 10.10 2.80 4.28
C LEU A 207 10.75 1.97 5.39
N ALA A 208 12.06 2.13 5.59
CA ALA A 208 12.81 1.42 6.62
C ALA A 208 12.33 1.77 8.03
N LEU A 209 12.06 3.04 8.30
CA LEU A 209 11.52 3.49 9.60
C LEU A 209 10.14 2.88 9.88
N VAL A 210 9.22 2.92 8.91
CA VAL A 210 7.88 2.33 9.07
C VAL A 210 7.97 0.81 9.25
N ALA A 211 8.80 0.13 8.44
CA ALA A 211 8.99 -1.31 8.55
C ALA A 211 9.56 -1.71 9.91
N ALA A 212 10.60 -1.01 10.39
CA ALA A 212 11.21 -1.25 11.69
C ALA A 212 10.21 -1.03 12.84
N TRP A 213 9.43 0.05 12.78
CA TRP A 213 8.39 0.33 13.76
C TRP A 213 7.35 -0.80 13.84
N LEU A 214 6.89 -1.31 12.69
CA LEU A 214 5.96 -2.45 12.67
C LEU A 214 6.58 -3.71 13.27
N GLY A 215 7.89 -3.92 13.05
CA GLY A 215 8.66 -5.03 13.63
C GLY A 215 8.63 -5.09 15.16
N GLU A 216 8.45 -3.95 15.86
CA GLU A 216 8.32 -3.92 17.32
C GLU A 216 7.06 -4.65 17.82
N PHE A 217 6.05 -4.81 16.95
CA PHE A 217 4.80 -5.52 17.26
C PHE A 217 4.75 -6.93 16.66
N GLY A 218 5.88 -7.42 16.14
CA GLY A 218 6.03 -8.70 15.47
C GLY A 218 6.16 -8.59 13.94
N GLY A 219 6.25 -9.75 13.28
CA GLY A 219 6.56 -9.81 11.86
C GLY A 219 8.03 -9.49 11.55
N ARG A 220 8.37 -9.41 10.27
CA ARG A 220 9.73 -9.16 9.79
C ARG A 220 9.76 -7.88 8.95
N PRO A 221 10.57 -6.87 9.33
CA PRO A 221 10.89 -5.77 8.42
C PRO A 221 11.78 -6.26 7.28
N LEU A 222 11.48 -5.82 6.06
CA LEU A 222 12.24 -6.17 4.85
C LEU A 222 12.80 -4.93 4.14
N ALA A 223 12.31 -3.72 4.46
CA ALA A 223 12.93 -2.49 3.99
C ALA A 223 14.20 -2.16 4.77
N GLU A 224 15.32 -2.00 4.06
CA GLU A 224 16.60 -1.58 4.63
C GLU A 224 16.77 -0.06 4.51
N PRO A 225 17.35 0.61 5.52
CA PRO A 225 17.66 2.03 5.44
C PRO A 225 18.72 2.31 4.36
N SER A 226 18.76 3.56 3.87
CA SER A 226 19.86 4.03 3.03
C SER A 226 21.19 3.78 3.78
N ARG A 227 22.18 3.19 3.09
CA ARG A 227 23.49 3.00 3.70
C ARG A 227 24.08 4.37 3.96
N ILE A 228 24.38 4.68 5.22
CA ILE A 228 25.12 5.89 5.61
C ILE A 228 26.41 5.91 4.80
N GLN A 229 26.52 6.88 3.89
CA GLN A 229 27.78 7.16 3.21
C GLN A 229 28.67 7.90 4.20
N TRP A 230 29.43 7.14 4.98
CA TRP A 230 30.48 7.70 5.82
C TRP A 230 31.52 8.36 4.92
N GLN A 231 31.35 9.66 4.66
CA GLN A 231 32.43 10.49 4.19
C GLN A 231 33.37 10.71 5.38
N ALA A 232 34.58 10.16 5.27
CA ALA A 232 35.62 10.41 6.27
C ALA A 232 35.77 11.93 6.44
N PRO A 233 35.91 12.43 7.68
CA PRO A 233 36.12 13.86 7.91
C PRO A 233 37.29 14.32 7.04
N ALA A 234 37.08 15.41 6.31
CA ALA A 234 38.09 15.99 5.43
C ALA A 234 39.42 16.06 6.20
N SER A 235 40.46 15.44 5.65
CA SER A 235 41.82 15.64 6.13
C SER A 235 42.10 17.13 5.99
N PHE A 236 42.23 17.84 7.11
CA PHE A 236 42.73 19.21 7.09
C PHE A 236 44.11 19.18 6.43
N SER A 237 44.18 19.66 5.19
CA SER A 237 45.46 19.89 4.53
C SER A 237 46.21 20.90 5.37
N ASP A 238 47.31 20.46 5.98
CA ASP A 238 48.20 21.33 6.73
C ASP A 238 48.70 22.42 5.79
N SER A 239 48.23 23.64 6.00
CA SER A 239 48.71 24.80 5.29
C SER A 239 50.02 25.20 5.95
N SER A 240 51.09 24.46 5.64
CA SER A 240 52.45 24.84 6.01
C SER A 240 52.96 25.93 5.06
N ARG A 241 52.70 27.15 5.52
CA ARG A 241 53.56 28.34 5.49
C ARG A 241 54.93 28.18 4.78
N GLU A 242 55.06 28.94 3.70
CA GLU A 242 56.23 29.66 3.15
C GLU A 242 57.65 29.18 3.55
N GLU A 243 58.42 28.74 2.55
CA GLU A 243 59.80 29.20 2.41
C GLU A 243 60.19 29.37 0.92
N SER A 244 60.98 30.41 0.70
CA SER A 244 61.26 31.15 -0.53
C SER A 244 62.09 30.43 -1.59
N GLY A 245 61.82 30.72 -2.87
CA GLY A 245 62.76 30.48 -3.97
C GLY A 245 62.18 30.78 -5.35
N SER A 246 62.31 32.03 -5.80
CA SER A 246 62.26 32.39 -7.24
C SER A 246 63.71 32.44 -7.78
N PRO A 247 64.00 32.50 -9.10
CA PRO A 247 63.11 32.95 -10.19
C PRO A 247 63.30 32.27 -11.58
N GLU A 248 62.52 32.81 -12.54
CA GLU A 248 62.68 32.79 -14.03
C GLU A 248 62.35 31.44 -14.69
N THR A 249 61.67 31.29 -15.84
CA THR A 249 61.25 32.10 -17.00
C THR A 249 60.26 31.14 -17.75
N GLU A 250 59.18 31.48 -18.43
CA GLU A 250 59.07 32.13 -19.74
C GLU A 250 57.59 31.96 -20.21
N VAL A 251 57.02 33.08 -20.69
CA VAL A 251 56.12 33.30 -21.85
C VAL A 251 55.05 32.30 -22.31
N GLY A 252 53.83 32.84 -22.55
CA GLY A 252 52.89 32.38 -23.59
C GLY A 252 51.43 32.30 -23.13
N SER A 253 50.63 33.40 -23.15
CA SER A 253 49.82 33.88 -24.31
C SER A 253 48.62 32.94 -24.61
N VAL A 254 47.35 33.24 -24.27
CA VAL A 254 46.36 34.18 -24.90
C VAL A 254 45.15 33.37 -25.44
N ILE A 255 43.92 33.85 -25.12
CA ILE A 255 42.59 33.76 -25.80
C ILE A 255 41.94 32.39 -26.09
N GLU A 256 40.62 32.17 -26.22
CA GLU A 256 39.28 32.80 -26.05
C GLU A 256 38.28 31.62 -26.15
N ALA A 257 37.25 31.50 -25.32
CA ALA A 257 35.86 31.89 -25.58
C ALA A 257 35.17 31.37 -26.87
N ALA A 258 33.95 30.87 -26.65
CA ALA A 258 32.79 30.73 -27.54
C ALA A 258 32.65 29.49 -28.44
N GLY A 259 31.42 28.96 -28.46
CA GLY A 259 30.98 27.94 -29.42
C GLY A 259 29.69 27.22 -29.04
N GLU A 260 28.59 27.95 -28.92
CA GLU A 260 27.22 27.44 -28.90
C GLU A 260 26.81 27.05 -30.33
N THR A 261 26.22 25.87 -30.54
CA THR A 261 25.40 25.56 -31.72
C THR A 261 24.28 24.58 -31.36
N ASP A 262 23.05 25.06 -31.50
CA ASP A 262 21.85 24.29 -31.80
C ASP A 262 22.06 23.39 -33.02
N ASP A 263 21.40 22.21 -33.03
CA ASP A 263 20.67 21.79 -34.23
C ASP A 263 19.63 20.71 -33.89
N ALA A 264 18.46 20.89 -34.49
CA ALA A 264 17.26 20.12 -34.28
C ALA A 264 16.95 19.21 -35.48
N LEU A 265 16.11 18.19 -35.20
CA LEU A 265 15.22 17.44 -36.09
C LEU A 265 15.79 16.25 -36.90
N GLY A 266 15.10 15.11 -36.79
CA GLY A 266 15.09 14.11 -37.87
C GLY A 266 14.88 12.64 -37.47
N SER A 267 13.65 12.28 -37.08
CA SER A 267 12.97 10.97 -37.16
C SER A 267 13.68 9.81 -37.90
N THR A 268 13.75 8.62 -37.26
CA THR A 268 13.43 7.31 -37.87
C THR A 268 13.02 6.28 -36.82
N ASP A 269 12.00 5.50 -37.19
CA ASP A 269 11.41 4.35 -36.49
C ASP A 269 12.39 3.18 -36.23
N ASP A 270 11.91 2.28 -35.35
CA ASP A 270 12.22 0.85 -35.16
C ASP A 270 13.25 0.37 -34.10
N ALA A 271 12.64 -0.14 -33.01
CA ALA A 271 12.84 -1.44 -32.35
C ALA A 271 14.11 -1.76 -31.53
N VAL A 272 13.97 -1.93 -30.19
CA VAL A 272 14.56 -2.99 -29.30
C VAL A 272 13.86 -2.85 -27.91
N GLY A 273 13.43 -3.84 -27.14
CA GLY A 273 13.48 -5.31 -27.25
C GLY A 273 12.60 -5.94 -26.15
N ARG A 274 11.70 -6.82 -26.58
CA ARG A 274 10.88 -7.71 -25.74
C ARG A 274 11.60 -9.05 -25.68
N ILE A 275 12.06 -9.48 -24.50
CA ILE A 275 12.62 -10.82 -24.31
C ILE A 275 11.46 -11.82 -24.14
N PRO A 276 11.36 -12.88 -24.98
CA PRO A 276 10.30 -13.89 -24.87
C PRO A 276 10.71 -15.04 -23.94
N ALA A 277 9.70 -15.58 -23.23
CA ALA A 277 9.81 -16.79 -22.42
C ALA A 277 10.04 -18.05 -23.28
N PRO A 278 10.76 -19.08 -22.78
CA PRO A 278 10.96 -20.31 -23.52
C PRO A 278 9.68 -21.15 -23.54
N ARG A 279 9.28 -21.56 -24.75
CA ARG A 279 8.27 -22.60 -24.98
C ARG A 279 8.92 -23.98 -24.88
N THR A 280 8.33 -24.87 -24.10
CA THR A 280 8.49 -26.32 -24.24
C THR A 280 7.23 -26.86 -24.92
N ASP A 281 7.41 -27.63 -25.99
CA ASP A 281 6.36 -28.40 -26.69
C ASP A 281 6.90 -29.84 -26.87
N PRO A 282 6.06 -30.88 -27.05
CA PRO A 282 6.23 -32.14 -26.35
C PRO A 282 6.63 -33.28 -27.30
N GLY A 283 7.30 -34.29 -26.74
CA GLY A 283 7.25 -35.65 -27.25
C GLY A 283 8.22 -36.03 -28.37
N GLN A 284 9.31 -36.73 -28.00
CA GLN A 284 9.66 -38.04 -28.58
C GLN A 284 10.69 -38.75 -27.65
N PRO A 285 10.72 -40.10 -27.58
CA PRO A 285 11.24 -40.84 -26.43
C PRO A 285 12.72 -41.23 -26.57
N ASP A 286 13.36 -41.47 -25.42
CA ASP A 286 14.74 -41.95 -25.32
C ASP A 286 14.77 -43.49 -25.20
N PRO A 287 15.57 -44.22 -26.01
CA PRO A 287 15.67 -45.67 -25.91
C PRO A 287 16.78 -46.12 -24.96
N ALA A 288 16.38 -47.05 -24.10
CA ALA A 288 17.16 -48.19 -23.60
C ALA A 288 18.47 -47.91 -22.83
N ASP A 289 18.43 -48.21 -21.53
CA ASP A 289 19.29 -49.27 -21.02
C ASP A 289 18.49 -50.24 -20.14
N ARG A 290 18.59 -51.53 -20.45
CA ARG A 290 17.94 -52.67 -19.81
C ARG A 290 19.01 -53.69 -19.50
N THR A 291 19.05 -54.17 -18.26
CA THR A 291 19.28 -55.59 -17.90
C THR A 291 18.72 -55.77 -16.47
N HIS A 292 17.52 -56.32 -16.29
CA HIS A 292 17.15 -57.74 -16.02
C HIS A 292 17.91 -58.37 -14.82
N VAL A 293 17.24 -58.99 -13.83
CA VAL A 293 16.66 -60.35 -13.88
C VAL A 293 15.62 -60.62 -12.73
N GLU A 294 14.45 -61.18 -13.12
CA GLU A 294 13.53 -62.22 -12.52
C GLU A 294 13.18 -62.31 -11.01
N GLU A 295 12.04 -62.84 -10.50
CA GLU A 295 10.73 -63.36 -10.99
C GLU A 295 9.87 -63.88 -9.79
N ALA A 296 8.53 -63.85 -9.94
CA ALA A 296 7.43 -64.61 -9.26
C ALA A 296 7.17 -64.36 -7.74
N ASP A 297 5.95 -64.38 -7.18
CA ASP A 297 4.69 -65.08 -7.48
C ASP A 297 3.47 -64.37 -6.80
N ARG A 298 2.25 -64.74 -7.20
CA ARG A 298 0.90 -64.15 -7.03
C ARG A 298 0.25 -64.31 -5.61
N PRO A 299 -1.10 -64.25 -5.42
CA PRO A 299 -1.99 -63.07 -5.33
C PRO A 299 -2.92 -63.04 -4.07
N GLY A 300 -3.53 -61.86 -3.81
CA GLY A 300 -4.93 -61.71 -3.34
C GLY A 300 -5.32 -61.98 -1.87
N VAL A 301 -6.06 -61.02 -1.28
CA VAL A 301 -7.38 -61.16 -0.57
C VAL A 301 -7.56 -60.01 0.44
N THR A 302 -8.63 -59.23 0.25
CA THR A 302 -9.24 -58.24 1.18
C THR A 302 -9.96 -58.96 2.35
N PRO A 303 -10.24 -58.33 3.50
CA PRO A 303 -11.15 -57.17 3.62
C PRO A 303 -10.49 -55.90 4.14
#